data_AF-A0A1Y5PLQ4-F1
#
_entry.id   AF-A0A1Y5PLQ4-F1
#
_cell.length_a   1.000
_cell.length_b   1.000
_cell.length_c   1.000
_cell.angle_alpha   90.00
_cell.angle_beta   90.00
_cell.angle_gamma   90.00
#
_symmetry.space_group_name_H-M   'P 1'
#
loop_
_entity.id
_entity.type
_entity.pdbx_description
1 polymer ?
#
loop_
_entity_poly.entity_id
_entity_poly.type
_entity_poly.pdbx_seq_one_letter_code
_entity_poly.pdbx_strand_id
1 'polypeptide(L)' 'MTDSNIISDPYRVPVTAQRLEDGRIILHTPGRQAQFFSPSEVARLYEFSLGRGVIQRHGPAA' A
#
# COMPACT_ATOMS: atom_id res chain seq x y z
N MET A 1 -24.76 -0.19 4.04
CA MET A 1 -24.65 0.45 2.73
C MET A 1 -23.24 0.20 2.26
N THR A 2 -23.07 -0.57 1.18
CA THR A 2 -21.76 -1.03 0.73
C THR A 2 -21.28 -0.07 -0.35
N ASP A 3 -20.46 0.91 0.03
CA ASP A 3 -19.76 1.80 -0.91
C ASP A 3 -18.70 1.00 -1.68
N SER A 4 -19.16 0.22 -2.65
CA SER A 4 -18.28 -0.39 -3.64
C SER A 4 -18.09 0.60 -4.78
N ASN A 5 -17.03 1.40 -4.70
CA ASN A 5 -16.51 2.12 -5.85
C ASN A 5 -15.94 1.09 -6.83
N ILE A 6 -16.80 0.54 -7.70
CA ILE A 6 -16.40 -0.37 -8.76
C ILE A 6 -15.69 0.46 -9.83
N ILE A 7 -14.36 0.44 -9.81
CA ILE A 7 -13.53 0.97 -10.89
C ILE A 7 -13.39 -0.15 -11.92
N SER A 8 -14.18 -0.10 -13.00
CA SER A 8 -14.07 -1.01 -14.13
C SER A 8 -12.93 -0.55 -15.05
N ASP A 9 -11.70 -0.92 -14.71
CA ASP A 9 -10.53 -0.71 -15.56
C ASP A 9 -10.12 -2.06 -16.19
N PRO A 10 -10.19 -2.24 -17.52
CA PRO A 10 -9.81 -3.49 -18.19
C PRO A 10 -8.31 -3.80 -18.10
N TYR A 11 -7.49 -2.84 -17.66
CA TYR A 11 -6.06 -3.01 -17.36
C TYR A 11 -5.79 -3.18 -15.87
N ARG A 12 -6.84 -3.30 -15.04
CA ARG A 12 -6.69 -3.48 -13.59
C ARG A 12 -6.07 -4.84 -13.32
N VAL A 13 -4.79 -4.82 -13.01
CA VAL A 13 -4.07 -6.01 -12.59
C VAL A 13 -4.45 -6.31 -11.13
N PRO A 14 -4.82 -7.57 -10.79
CA PRO A 14 -5.09 -7.92 -9.41
C PRO A 14 -3.86 -7.64 -8.55
N VAL A 15 -4.04 -6.82 -7.52
CA VAL A 15 -3.03 -6.59 -6.49
C VAL A 15 -3.37 -7.49 -5.31
N THR A 16 -2.41 -8.28 -4.85
CA THR A 16 -2.56 -9.08 -3.63
C THR A 16 -1.71 -8.48 -2.51
N ALA A 17 -2.25 -8.55 -1.29
CA ALA A 17 -1.59 -8.09 -0.08
C ALA A 17 -1.53 -9.25 0.92
N GLN A 18 -0.35 -9.53 1.47
CA GLN A 18 -0.18 -10.51 2.54
C GLN A 18 0.42 -9.83 3.77
N ARG A 19 -0.19 -10.05 4.94
CA ARG A 19 0.37 -9.64 6.23
C ARG A 19 1.10 -10.82 6.86
N LEU A 20 2.34 -10.60 7.27
CA LEU A 20 3.14 -11.58 8.00
C LEU A 20 2.83 -11.51 9.50
N GLU A 21 3.20 -12.56 10.25
CA GLU A 21 3.01 -12.63 11.71
C GLU A 21 3.70 -11.49 12.46
N ASP A 22 4.85 -11.03 11.96
CA ASP A 22 5.61 -9.90 12.51
C ASP A 22 5.03 -8.51 12.15
N GLY A 23 3.88 -8.47 11.48
CA GLY A 23 3.17 -7.24 11.13
C GLY A 23 3.64 -6.56 9.85
N ARG A 24 4.64 -7.09 9.14
CA ARG A 24 5.01 -6.62 7.80
C ARG A 24 3.91 -6.90 6.78
N ILE A 25 3.84 -6.07 5.74
CA ILE A 25 2.94 -6.26 4.60
C ILE A 25 3.76 -6.40 3.32
N ILE A 26 3.40 -7.39 2.50
CA ILE A 26 3.95 -7.59 1.17
C ILE A 26 2.84 -7.33 0.15
N LEU A 27 3.08 -6.40 -0.78
CA LEU A 27 2.21 -6.16 -1.93
C LEU A 27 2.81 -6.77 -3.18
N HIS A 28 2.03 -7.63 -3.83
CA HIS A 28 2.36 -8.17 -5.14
C HIS A 28 1.47 -7.52 -6.20
N THR A 29 2.10 -6.86 -7.15
CA THR A 29 1.47 -6.38 -8.38
C THR A 29 2.16 -7.07 -9.55
N PRO A 30 1.46 -7.88 -10.36
CA PRO A 30 2.06 -8.52 -11.52
C PRO A 30 2.78 -7.51 -12.43
N GLY A 31 3.96 -7.89 -12.92
CA GLY A 31 4.81 -7.02 -13.73
C GLY A 31 5.58 -5.94 -12.93
N ARG A 32 5.47 -5.91 -11.60
CA ARG A 32 6.28 -5.04 -10.72
C ARG A 32 7.04 -5.88 -9.70
N GLN A 33 8.12 -5.32 -9.17
CA GLN A 33 8.78 -5.90 -8.00
C GLN A 33 7.83 -5.91 -6.80
N ALA A 34 7.95 -6.93 -5.96
CA ALA A 34 7.23 -6.99 -4.69
C ALA A 34 7.59 -5.78 -3.83
N GLN A 35 6.58 -5.13 -3.26
CA GLN A 35 6.77 -4.00 -2.35
C GLN A 35 6.63 -4.49 -0.92
N PHE A 36 7.55 -4.08 -0.06
CA PHE A 36 7.61 -4.47 1.33
C PHE A 36 7.35 -3.25 2.20
N PHE A 37 6.46 -3.39 3.17
CA PHE A 37 6.16 -2.37 4.16
C PHE A 37 6.46 -2.92 5.55
N SER A 38 7.34 -2.24 6.26
CA SER A 38 7.59 -2.48 7.68
C SER A 38 6.38 -2.09 8.53
N PRO A 39 6.24 -2.60 9.76
CA PRO A 39 5.12 -2.24 10.64
C PRO A 39 5.02 -0.72 10.89
N SER A 40 6.15 -0.02 10.99
CA SER A 40 6.18 1.43 11.20
C SER A 40 5.74 2.22 9.96
N GLU A 41 6.07 1.75 8.76
CA GLU A 41 5.56 2.32 7.51
C GLU A 41 4.05 2.13 7.38
N VAL A 42 3.55 0.93 7.72
CA VAL A 42 2.10 0.65 7.75
C VAL A 42 1.39 1.58 8.72
N ALA A 43 1.92 1.77 9.93
CA ALA A 43 1.35 2.71 10.91
C ALA A 43 1.36 4.16 10.39
N ARG A 44 2.44 4.60 9.73
CA ARG A 44 2.52 5.93 9.12
C ARG A 44 1.49 6.12 8.00
N LEU A 45 1.32 5.11 7.14
CA LEU A 45 0.34 5.13 6.06
C LEU A 45 -1.10 5.14 6.61
N TYR A 46 -1.35 4.48 7.74
CA TYR A 46 -2.62 4.53 8.44
C TYR A 46 -2.92 5.93 9.01
N GLU A 47 -1.96 6.56 9.69
CA GLU A 47 -2.14 7.95 10.16
C GLU A 47 -2.35 8.91 8.97
N PHE A 48 -1.65 8.71 7.85
CA PHE A 48 -1.88 9.48 6.64
C PHE A 48 -3.30 9.29 6.08
N SER A 49 -3.83 8.07 6.04
CA SER A 49 -5.19 7.82 5.55
C SER A 49 -6.28 8.44 6.44
N LEU A 50 -5.96 8.68 7.71
CA LEU A 50 -6.81 9.43 8.65
C LEU A 50 -6.62 10.97 8.57
N GLY A 51 -5.74 11.46 7.69
CA GLY A 51 -5.42 12.89 7.58
C GLY A 51 -4.49 13.42 8.69
N ARG A 52 -3.80 12.53 9.42
CA ARG A 52 -2.99 12.84 10.62
C ARG A 52 -1.48 12.74 10.37
N GLY A 53 -1.03 12.67 9.11
CA GLY A 53 0.38 12.55 8.76
C GLY A 53 0.72 13.12 7.39
N VAL A 54 2.02 13.26 7.10
CA VAL A 54 2.55 13.69 5.79
C VAL A 54 3.47 12.58 5.26
N ILE A 55 3.25 12.13 4.02
CA ILE A 55 4.20 11.25 3.33
C ILE A 55 5.28 12.14 2.71
N GLN A 56 6.42 12.30 3.39
CA GLN A 56 7.60 12.88 2.75
C GLN A 56 8.17 11.86 1.76
N ARG A 57 8.11 12.20 0.47
CA ARG A 57 8.74 11.42 -0.59
C ARG A 57 10.24 11.70 -0.51
N HIS A 58 11.01 10.79 0.08
CA HIS A 58 12.46 10.80 -0.14
C HIS A 58 12.67 10.46 -1.62
N GLY A 59 13.05 11.47 -2.42
CA GLY A 59 13.65 11.22 -3.72
C GLY A 59 14.92 10.39 -3.56
N PRO A 60 15.41 9.74 -4.63
CA PRO A 60 16.65 8.98 -4.56
C PRO A 60 17.74 9.87 -3.95
N ALA A 61 18.40 9.37 -2.91
CA ALA A 61 19.61 10.00 -2.40
C ALA A 61 20.60 10.11 -3.57
N ALA A 62 21.11 11.33 -3.78
CA ALA A 62 22.09 11.64 -4.82
C ALA A 62 23.37 10.82 -4.66
#